data_AF-F3G893-F1
#
_entry.id   AF-F3G893-F1
#
_cell.length_a   1.000
_cell.length_b   1.000
_cell.length_c   1.000
_cell.angle_alpha   90.00
_cell.angle_beta   90.00
_cell.angle_gamma   90.00
#
_symmetry.space_group_name_H-M   'P 1'
#
loop_
_entity.id
_entity.type
_entity.pdbx_description
1 polymer ?
#
loop_
_entity_poly.entity_id
_entity_poly.type
_entity_poly.pdbx_seq_one_letter_code
_entity_poly.pdbx_strand_id
1 'polypeptide(L)'
;MPNFIPRAEYSEALPGWLMVKRCVAGAREVRKHDEYLPMPDPENKTPENQARYKQYKKRAMFLNITGRTRTGLMGAVFRKTAELSLPTGVEYIKESASGDGASLEQLSKEAVGECLEAGRGGFLADFPPVEGVSSVSDMKGRRALVHHYDALSIIDWEEQVIDGVKRLVYVCLRECVSEFSTQNLDRVQAIQYRVLLLAEGRYVQRVYAESGNEFAETEPKDKLGNPFRHIPFSFYGSQNNDA
;
A
#
# COMPACT_ATOMS: atom_id res chain seq x y z
N MET A 1 7.41 1.30 -20.09
CA MET A 1 6.61 0.93 -18.92
C MET A 1 5.90 -0.36 -19.27
N PRO A 2 5.92 -1.37 -18.38
CA PRO A 2 5.01 -2.49 -18.51
C PRO A 2 3.57 -1.95 -18.63
N ASN A 3 2.74 -2.60 -19.43
CA ASN A 3 1.43 -2.10 -19.86
C ASN A 3 0.37 -2.21 -18.74
N PHE A 4 0.72 -1.81 -17.51
CA PHE A 4 -0.17 -1.77 -16.36
C PHE A 4 -1.07 -0.54 -16.48
N ILE A 5 -2.18 -0.72 -17.19
CA ILE A 5 -3.26 0.25 -17.22
C ILE A 5 -4.00 0.09 -15.90
N PRO A 6 -4.10 1.14 -15.06
CA PRO A 6 -4.85 1.04 -13.82
C PRO A 6 -6.29 0.64 -14.10
N ARG A 7 -6.88 -0.15 -13.19
CA ARG A 7 -8.28 -0.56 -13.31
C ARG A 7 -9.21 0.66 -13.40
N ALA A 8 -10.36 0.51 -14.04
CA ALA A 8 -11.31 1.62 -14.21
C ALA A 8 -11.80 2.14 -12.84
N GLU A 9 -12.13 1.23 -11.93
CA GLU A 9 -12.57 1.53 -10.56
C GLU A 9 -11.49 2.27 -9.76
N TYR A 10 -10.21 1.91 -9.95
CA TYR A 10 -9.09 2.63 -9.36
C TYR A 10 -9.02 4.07 -9.87
N SER A 11 -9.11 4.24 -11.19
CA SER A 11 -8.98 5.55 -11.85
C SER A 11 -10.13 6.48 -11.50
N GLU A 12 -11.35 5.95 -11.34
CA GLU A 12 -12.53 6.71 -10.90
C GLU A 12 -12.41 7.16 -9.44
N ALA A 13 -11.90 6.30 -8.56
CA ALA A 13 -11.77 6.60 -7.13
C ALA A 13 -10.54 7.45 -6.77
N LEU A 14 -9.49 7.41 -7.60
CA LEU A 14 -8.21 8.08 -7.36
C LEU A 14 -8.32 9.57 -6.99
N PRO A 15 -9.13 10.42 -7.68
CA PRO A 15 -9.28 11.83 -7.29
C PRO A 15 -9.85 11.99 -5.88
N GLY A 16 -10.83 11.15 -5.52
CA GLY A 16 -11.45 11.15 -4.19
C GLY A 16 -10.45 10.76 -3.10
N TRP A 17 -9.68 9.69 -3.30
CA TRP A 17 -8.65 9.26 -2.36
C TRP A 17 -7.57 10.31 -2.16
N LEU A 18 -7.07 10.90 -3.25
CA LEU A 18 -6.08 11.97 -3.19
C LEU A 18 -6.63 13.20 -2.46
N MET A 19 -7.89 13.57 -2.70
CA MET A 19 -8.54 14.68 -2.00
C MET A 19 -8.56 14.44 -0.49
N VAL A 20 -9.08 13.30 -0.04
CA VAL A 20 -9.18 12.98 1.40
C VAL A 20 -7.80 12.93 2.04
N LYS A 21 -6.84 12.20 1.44
CA LYS A 21 -5.46 12.10 1.95
C LYS A 21 -4.78 13.46 2.05
N ARG A 22 -4.92 14.33 1.04
CA ARG A 22 -4.37 15.70 1.07
C ARG A 22 -5.02 16.56 2.15
N CYS A 23 -6.35 16.46 2.32
CA CYS A 23 -7.05 17.16 3.40
C CYS A 23 -6.61 16.69 4.79
N VAL A 24 -6.45 15.38 4.99
CA VAL A 24 -5.97 14.80 6.25
C VAL A 24 -4.54 15.28 6.57
N ALA A 25 -3.64 15.26 5.58
CA ALA A 25 -2.27 15.78 5.70
C ALA A 25 -2.21 17.28 6.08
N GLY A 26 -3.27 18.02 5.78
CA GLY A 26 -3.54 19.32 6.35
C GLY A 26 -3.13 20.51 5.49
N ALA A 27 -3.14 21.69 6.10
CA ALA A 27 -3.05 22.97 5.38
C ALA A 27 -1.80 23.09 4.49
N ARG A 28 -0.66 22.58 4.95
CA ARG A 28 0.59 22.63 4.17
C ARG A 28 0.49 21.83 2.88
N GLU A 29 -0.19 20.69 2.91
CA GLU A 29 -0.36 19.84 1.74
C GLU A 29 -1.39 20.42 0.78
N VAL A 30 -2.57 20.79 1.28
CA VAL A 30 -3.63 21.44 0.50
C VAL A 30 -3.11 22.66 -0.27
N ARG A 31 -2.27 23.49 0.37
CA ARG A 31 -1.69 24.70 -0.25
C ARG A 31 -0.70 24.43 -1.39
N LYS A 32 -0.24 23.19 -1.60
CA LYS A 32 0.61 22.85 -2.75
C LYS A 32 -0.20 22.72 -4.04
N HIS A 33 -1.44 22.29 -3.94
CA HIS A 33 -2.30 22.01 -5.10
C HIS A 33 -3.06 23.27 -5.51
N ASP A 34 -3.09 23.58 -6.80
CA ASP A 34 -3.82 24.74 -7.33
C ASP A 34 -5.32 24.45 -7.46
N GLU A 35 -5.70 23.18 -7.56
CA GLU A 35 -7.08 22.69 -7.63
C GLU A 35 -7.96 23.21 -6.47
N TYR A 36 -7.41 23.28 -5.26
CA TYR A 36 -8.14 23.73 -4.06
C TYR A 36 -8.05 25.23 -3.82
N LEU A 37 -7.08 25.90 -4.44
CA LEU A 37 -6.78 27.31 -4.25
C LEU A 37 -6.49 27.92 -5.62
N PRO A 38 -7.47 28.00 -6.52
CA PRO A 38 -7.24 28.41 -7.90
C PRO A 38 -6.67 29.84 -7.96
N MET A 39 -5.80 30.08 -8.93
CA MET A 39 -5.23 31.40 -9.16
C MET A 39 -6.35 32.36 -9.62
N PRO A 40 -6.57 33.50 -8.94
CA PRO A 40 -7.67 34.41 -9.28
C PRO A 40 -7.61 34.99 -10.70
N ASP A 41 -6.40 35.23 -11.21
CA ASP A 41 -6.14 35.72 -12.56
C ASP A 41 -5.14 34.77 -13.24
N PRO A 42 -5.59 33.66 -13.85
CA PRO A 42 -4.71 32.64 -14.40
C PRO A 42 -4.10 33.02 -15.76
N GLU A 43 -4.72 33.94 -16.50
CA GLU A 43 -4.24 34.38 -17.82
C GLU A 43 -3.03 35.31 -17.71
N ASN A 44 -2.96 36.07 -16.61
CA ASN A 44 -1.88 36.99 -16.33
C ASN A 44 -0.63 36.28 -15.77
N LYS A 45 0.35 36.03 -16.64
CA LYS A 45 1.60 35.33 -16.25
C LYS A 45 2.70 36.25 -15.74
N THR A 46 2.38 37.50 -15.35
CA THR A 46 3.40 38.42 -14.84
C THR A 46 4.04 37.92 -13.54
N PRO A 47 5.33 38.21 -13.28
CA PRO A 47 6.00 37.81 -12.04
C PRO A 47 5.30 38.36 -10.79
N GLU A 48 4.72 39.55 -10.88
CA GLU A 48 3.95 40.16 -9.79
C GLU A 48 2.71 39.33 -9.45
N ASN A 49 1.93 38.90 -10.44
CA ASN A 49 0.74 38.09 -10.22
C ASN A 49 1.11 36.73 -9.59
N GLN A 50 2.19 36.10 -10.04
CA GLN A 50 2.70 34.87 -9.42
C GLN A 50 3.14 35.06 -7.97
N ALA A 51 3.78 36.19 -7.65
CA ALA A 51 4.17 36.53 -6.28
C ALA A 51 2.94 36.75 -5.38
N ARG A 52 1.92 37.46 -5.88
CA ARG A 52 0.63 37.65 -5.19
C ARG A 52 -0.07 36.32 -4.96
N TYR A 53 -0.06 35.42 -5.94
CA TYR A 53 -0.63 34.08 -5.79
C TYR A 53 0.09 33.24 -4.73
N LYS A 54 1.43 33.26 -4.70
CA LYS A 54 2.21 32.60 -3.61
C LYS A 54 1.83 33.16 -2.23
N GLN A 55 1.63 34.48 -2.11
CA GLN A 55 1.17 35.08 -0.86
C GLN A 55 -0.25 34.66 -0.49
N TYR A 56 -1.15 34.59 -1.48
CA TYR A 56 -2.52 34.08 -1.30
C TYR A 56 -2.49 32.64 -0.75
N LYS A 57 -1.78 31.71 -1.41
CA LYS A 57 -1.67 30.32 -0.93
C LYS A 57 -1.09 30.23 0.48
N LYS A 58 -0.10 31.06 0.81
CA LYS A 58 0.52 31.09 2.15
C LYS A 58 -0.46 31.55 3.24
N ARG A 59 -1.36 32.49 2.92
CA ARG A 59 -2.33 33.09 3.86
C ARG A 59 -3.67 32.37 3.90
N ALA A 60 -3.99 31.57 2.88
CA ALA A 60 -5.25 30.84 2.79
C ALA A 60 -5.50 30.01 4.05
N MET A 61 -6.58 30.28 4.77
CA MET A 61 -6.92 29.52 5.97
C MET A 61 -7.50 28.16 5.55
N PHE A 62 -7.02 27.10 6.20
CA PHE A 62 -7.59 25.77 6.05
C PHE A 62 -7.90 25.22 7.43
N LEU A 63 -9.19 25.09 7.74
CA LEU A 63 -9.64 24.43 8.95
C LEU A 63 -9.60 22.92 8.71
N ASN A 64 -8.58 22.24 9.23
CA ASN A 64 -8.39 20.81 9.04
C ASN A 64 -9.38 19.97 9.87
N ILE A 65 -10.68 20.05 9.53
CA ILE A 65 -11.72 19.22 10.16
C ILE A 65 -11.47 17.74 9.83
N THR A 66 -11.19 17.42 8.57
CA THR A 66 -10.98 16.05 8.10
C THR A 66 -9.90 15.30 8.89
N GLY A 67 -8.71 15.90 9.05
CA GLY A 67 -7.63 15.30 9.84
C GLY A 67 -7.96 15.18 11.34
N ARG A 68 -8.70 16.15 11.90
CA ARG A 68 -9.18 16.08 13.30
C ARG A 68 -10.18 14.95 13.49
N THR A 69 -11.14 14.80 12.59
CA THR A 69 -12.12 13.70 12.60
C THR A 69 -11.43 12.36 12.48
N ARG A 70 -10.51 12.20 11.51
CA ARG A 70 -9.71 10.98 11.34
C ARG A 70 -8.95 10.61 12.62
N THR A 71 -8.30 11.59 13.25
CA THR A 71 -7.56 11.37 14.51
C THR A 71 -8.50 11.00 15.66
N GLY A 72 -9.66 11.65 15.76
CA GLY A 72 -10.67 11.36 16.77
C GLY A 72 -11.26 9.95 16.63
N LEU A 73 -11.57 9.53 15.40
CA LEU A 73 -12.07 8.18 15.11
C LEU A 73 -11.02 7.11 15.40
N MET A 74 -9.76 7.34 15.02
CA MET A 74 -8.64 6.47 15.40
C MET A 74 -8.54 6.29 16.92
N GLY A 75 -8.61 7.39 17.68
CA GLY A 75 -8.60 7.35 19.14
C GLY A 75 -9.81 6.63 19.73
N ALA A 76 -10.97 6.72 19.09
CA ALA A 76 -12.19 6.02 19.51
C ALA A 76 -12.10 4.50 19.26
N VAL A 77 -11.65 4.08 18.07
CA VAL A 77 -11.51 2.66 17.68
C VAL A 77 -10.49 1.96 18.58
N PHE A 78 -9.33 2.58 18.79
CA PHE A 78 -8.24 1.98 19.58
C PHE A 78 -8.27 2.39 21.07
N ARG A 79 -9.42 2.85 21.57
CA ARG A 79 -9.57 3.27 22.97
C ARG A 79 -9.39 2.10 23.95
N LYS A 80 -9.86 0.91 23.56
CA LYS A 80 -9.64 -0.34 24.28
C LYS A 80 -8.63 -1.16 23.48
N THR A 81 -7.57 -1.62 24.15
CA THR A 81 -6.62 -2.56 23.54
C THR A 81 -7.35 -3.84 23.17
N ALA A 82 -7.10 -4.34 21.95
CA ALA A 82 -7.68 -5.58 21.47
C ALA A 82 -7.13 -6.78 22.26
N GLU A 83 -8.01 -7.70 22.62
CA GLU A 83 -7.63 -8.99 23.22
C GLU A 83 -7.17 -9.91 22.08
N LEU A 84 -5.89 -10.28 22.08
CA LEU A 84 -5.26 -11.04 21.01
C LEU A 84 -4.96 -12.47 21.48
N SER A 85 -5.61 -13.45 20.85
CA SER A 85 -5.30 -14.87 21.01
C SER A 85 -4.79 -15.40 19.67
N LEU A 86 -3.51 -15.80 19.63
CA LEU A 86 -2.86 -16.32 18.43
C LEU A 86 -2.35 -17.75 18.69
N PRO A 87 -2.36 -18.62 17.67
CA PRO A 87 -1.65 -19.90 17.75
C PRO A 87 -0.15 -19.68 17.96
N THR A 88 0.48 -20.56 18.74
CA THR A 88 1.92 -20.48 19.10
C THR A 88 2.85 -20.36 17.89
N GLY A 89 2.45 -20.90 16.74
CA GLY A 89 3.23 -20.81 15.50
C GLY A 89 3.34 -19.40 14.89
N VAL A 90 2.44 -18.47 15.25
CA VAL A 90 2.37 -17.10 14.70
C VAL A 90 2.38 -16.02 15.78
N GLU A 91 2.61 -16.37 17.05
CA GLU A 91 2.67 -15.41 18.16
C GLU A 91 3.67 -14.27 17.93
N TYR A 92 4.73 -14.52 17.16
CA TYR A 92 5.75 -13.52 16.82
C TYR A 92 5.18 -12.28 16.11
N ILE A 93 4.07 -12.41 15.38
CA ILE A 93 3.41 -11.30 14.67
C ILE A 93 2.93 -10.22 15.64
N LYS A 94 2.69 -10.57 16.90
CA LYS A 94 2.31 -9.60 17.94
C LYS A 94 3.37 -8.50 18.09
N GLU A 95 4.64 -8.87 17.98
CA GLU A 95 5.77 -7.95 18.17
C GLU A 95 6.39 -7.50 16.84
N SER A 96 6.40 -8.36 15.81
CA SER A 96 6.92 -8.04 14.49
C SER A 96 6.15 -8.78 13.40
N ALA A 97 5.20 -8.08 12.79
CA ALA A 97 4.33 -8.56 11.74
C ALA A 97 4.93 -8.34 10.34
N SER A 98 5.50 -7.17 10.08
CA SER A 98 5.99 -6.71 8.78
C SER A 98 7.49 -6.95 8.55
N GLY A 99 8.22 -7.44 9.57
CA GLY A 99 9.65 -7.75 9.49
C GLY A 99 10.58 -6.55 9.76
N ASP A 100 10.08 -5.33 9.67
CA ASP A 100 10.75 -4.08 10.06
C ASP A 100 10.52 -3.69 11.53
N GLY A 101 9.82 -4.53 12.28
CA GLY A 101 9.51 -4.33 13.69
C GLY A 101 8.15 -3.70 13.97
N ALA A 102 7.30 -3.49 12.97
CA ALA A 102 5.92 -3.07 13.24
C ALA A 102 5.11 -4.25 13.84
N SER A 103 4.51 -4.00 14.99
CA SER A 103 3.59 -4.93 15.65
C SER A 103 2.26 -5.08 14.90
N LEU A 104 1.53 -6.16 15.17
CA LEU A 104 0.16 -6.34 14.64
C LEU A 104 -0.78 -5.18 15.00
N GLU A 105 -0.60 -4.57 16.18
CA GLU A 105 -1.42 -3.42 16.59
C GLU A 105 -1.11 -2.17 15.73
N GLN A 106 0.16 -1.92 15.41
CA GLN A 106 0.55 -0.82 14.52
C GLN A 106 0.02 -1.05 13.11
N LEU A 107 0.18 -2.26 12.59
CA LEU A 107 -0.35 -2.65 11.28
C LEU A 107 -1.89 -2.49 11.22
N SER A 108 -2.59 -2.85 12.31
CA SER A 108 -4.03 -2.65 12.43
C SER A 108 -4.41 -1.16 12.44
N LYS A 109 -3.63 -0.30 13.11
CA LYS A 109 -3.83 1.15 13.11
C LYS A 109 -3.61 1.76 11.72
N GLU A 110 -2.62 1.28 10.99
CA GLU A 110 -2.36 1.71 9.62
C GLU A 110 -3.52 1.35 8.69
N ALA A 111 -4.00 0.11 8.76
CA ALA A 111 -5.14 -0.34 7.96
C ALA A 111 -6.46 0.36 8.31
N VAL A 112 -6.76 0.58 9.59
CA VAL A 112 -7.94 1.38 9.97
C VAL A 112 -7.79 2.83 9.50
N GLY A 113 -6.60 3.42 9.62
CA GLY A 113 -6.31 4.75 9.11
C GLY A 113 -6.55 4.84 7.60
N GLU A 114 -6.06 3.86 6.85
CA GLU A 114 -6.27 3.76 5.41
C GLU A 114 -7.75 3.58 5.06
N CYS A 115 -8.46 2.72 5.78
CA CYS A 115 -9.88 2.48 5.59
C CYS A 115 -10.71 3.76 5.86
N LEU A 116 -10.34 4.57 6.85
CA LEU A 116 -10.98 5.87 7.11
C LEU A 116 -10.70 6.91 6.02
N GLU A 117 -9.58 6.80 5.31
CA GLU A 117 -9.13 7.79 4.31
C GLU A 117 -9.57 7.43 2.88
N ALA A 118 -9.42 6.16 2.49
CA ALA A 118 -9.67 5.68 1.14
C ALA A 118 -10.77 4.61 1.06
N GLY A 119 -11.24 4.09 2.20
CA GLY A 119 -12.31 3.09 2.23
C GLY A 119 -11.88 1.68 1.85
N ARG A 120 -10.62 1.47 1.46
CA ARG A 120 -10.04 0.17 1.07
C ARG A 120 -8.53 0.12 1.29
N GLY A 121 -7.98 -1.09 1.31
CA GLY A 121 -6.57 -1.38 1.12
C GLY A 121 -6.35 -2.89 1.14
N GLY A 122 -5.12 -3.35 1.37
CA GLY A 122 -4.87 -4.79 1.39
C GLY A 122 -3.66 -5.22 2.20
N PHE A 123 -3.60 -6.51 2.46
CA PHE A 123 -2.50 -7.19 3.12
C PHE A 123 -1.97 -8.31 2.25
N LEU A 124 -0.66 -8.36 2.05
CA LEU A 124 0.03 -9.50 1.47
C LEU A 124 0.73 -10.27 2.60
N ALA A 125 0.37 -11.54 2.78
CA ALA A 125 1.17 -12.46 3.58
C ALA A 125 2.26 -13.07 2.70
N ASP A 126 3.51 -12.64 2.92
CA ASP A 126 4.65 -13.07 2.12
C ASP A 126 5.63 -13.94 2.93
N PHE A 127 6.32 -14.82 2.21
CA PHE A 127 7.38 -15.65 2.75
C PHE A 127 8.67 -15.30 2.01
N PRO A 128 9.68 -14.72 2.68
CA PRO A 128 10.88 -14.27 2.01
C PRO A 128 11.56 -15.42 1.23
N PRO A 129 12.02 -15.17 -0.01
CA PRO A 129 12.56 -16.21 -0.88
C PRO A 129 13.88 -16.77 -0.34
N VAL A 130 14.23 -17.94 -0.87
CA VAL A 130 15.40 -18.72 -0.48
C VAL A 130 16.49 -18.54 -1.52
N GLU A 131 17.51 -17.73 -1.26
CA GLU A 131 18.78 -17.87 -1.97
C GLU A 131 19.73 -18.75 -1.14
N GLY A 132 20.03 -19.95 -1.64
CA GLY A 132 21.09 -20.84 -1.12
C GLY A 132 20.93 -21.32 0.33
N VAL A 133 20.06 -22.31 0.60
CA VAL A 133 19.97 -22.91 1.95
C VAL A 133 20.35 -24.39 1.94
N SER A 134 21.39 -24.71 2.70
CA SER A 134 22.01 -26.04 2.80
C SER A 134 21.55 -26.85 4.02
N SER A 135 20.67 -26.34 4.89
CA SER A 135 20.34 -27.02 6.16
C SER A 135 18.92 -26.82 6.70
N VAL A 136 18.39 -27.85 7.37
CA VAL A 136 17.07 -27.90 8.03
C VAL A 136 16.98 -26.93 9.23
N SER A 137 18.11 -26.50 9.79
CA SER A 137 18.19 -25.49 10.87
C SER A 137 17.76 -24.10 10.42
N ASP A 138 18.03 -23.71 9.18
CA ASP A 138 17.71 -22.38 8.64
C ASP A 138 16.20 -22.21 8.39
N MET A 139 15.44 -23.31 8.30
CA MET A 139 13.98 -23.28 8.19
C MET A 139 13.27 -22.95 9.50
N LYS A 140 13.91 -23.17 10.66
CA LYS A 140 13.27 -22.96 11.99
C LYS A 140 13.15 -21.48 12.38
N GLY A 141 13.85 -20.57 11.70
CA GLY A 141 13.73 -19.12 11.90
C GLY A 141 12.80 -18.41 10.92
N ARG A 142 12.17 -19.14 9.97
CA ARG A 142 11.33 -18.55 8.92
C ARG A 142 9.99 -18.09 9.46
N ARG A 143 9.71 -16.80 9.29
CA ARG A 143 8.48 -16.13 9.72
C ARG A 143 7.80 -15.56 8.49
N ALA A 144 6.50 -15.82 8.36
CA ALA A 144 5.65 -15.10 7.42
C ALA A 144 5.63 -13.61 7.80
N LEU A 145 5.70 -12.75 6.80
CA LEU A 145 5.59 -11.31 6.95
C LEU A 145 4.24 -10.84 6.40
N VAL A 146 3.69 -9.80 7.01
CA VAL A 146 2.47 -9.15 6.52
C VAL A 146 2.82 -7.76 6.03
N HIS A 147 2.64 -7.53 4.72
CA HIS A 147 2.85 -6.24 4.08
C HIS A 147 1.50 -5.55 3.89
N HIS A 148 1.37 -4.35 4.42
CA HIS A 148 0.21 -3.49 4.18
C HIS A 148 0.41 -2.69 2.89
N TYR A 149 -0.64 -2.63 2.08
CA TYR A 149 -0.72 -1.80 0.88
C TYR A 149 -1.89 -0.83 1.02
N ASP A 150 -1.59 0.44 0.81
CA ASP A 150 -2.60 1.50 0.75
C ASP A 150 -3.42 1.42 -0.56
N ALA A 151 -4.55 2.13 -0.61
CA ALA A 151 -5.43 2.09 -1.79
C ALA A 151 -4.72 2.56 -3.07
N LEU A 152 -3.76 3.49 -2.94
CA LEU A 152 -3.01 4.06 -4.07
C LEU A 152 -2.01 3.07 -4.66
N SER A 153 -1.51 2.14 -3.84
CA SER A 153 -0.54 1.14 -4.23
C SER A 153 -1.18 -0.07 -4.89
N ILE A 154 -2.48 -0.30 -4.74
CA ILE A 154 -3.19 -1.43 -5.38
C ILE A 154 -3.83 -0.94 -6.68
N ILE A 155 -3.09 -1.03 -7.78
CA ILE A 155 -3.41 -0.32 -9.03
C ILE A 155 -4.31 -1.11 -9.97
N ASP A 156 -4.26 -2.43 -9.91
CA ASP A 156 -5.07 -3.32 -10.74
C ASP A 156 -5.27 -4.68 -10.04
N TRP A 157 -6.35 -5.37 -10.36
CA TRP A 157 -6.70 -6.67 -9.78
C TRP A 157 -7.70 -7.39 -10.69
N GLU A 158 -7.81 -8.71 -10.59
CA GLU A 158 -8.82 -9.48 -11.31
C GLU A 158 -9.31 -10.65 -10.46
N GLU A 159 -10.63 -10.88 -10.52
CA GLU A 159 -11.29 -12.00 -9.86
C GLU A 159 -12.05 -12.84 -10.87
N GLN A 160 -11.91 -14.17 -10.78
CA GLN A 160 -12.60 -15.10 -11.66
C GLN A 160 -13.37 -16.14 -10.86
N VAL A 161 -14.47 -16.63 -11.43
CA VAL A 161 -15.24 -17.73 -10.83
C VAL A 161 -14.58 -19.04 -11.25
N ILE A 162 -13.97 -19.75 -10.30
CA ILE A 162 -13.32 -21.05 -10.49
C ILE A 162 -14.01 -22.05 -9.57
N ASP A 163 -14.55 -23.12 -10.14
CA ASP A 163 -15.34 -24.14 -9.44
C ASP A 163 -16.56 -23.55 -8.68
N GLY A 164 -17.20 -22.53 -9.25
CA GLY A 164 -18.36 -21.86 -8.64
C GLY A 164 -18.02 -20.89 -7.50
N VAL A 165 -16.73 -20.64 -7.23
CA VAL A 165 -16.27 -19.71 -6.18
C VAL A 165 -15.49 -18.57 -6.82
N LYS A 166 -15.81 -17.32 -6.45
CA LYS A 166 -15.02 -16.15 -6.86
C LYS A 166 -13.64 -16.21 -6.22
N ARG A 167 -12.58 -16.15 -7.02
CA ARG A 167 -11.19 -16.21 -6.56
C ARG A 167 -10.39 -15.07 -7.16
N LEU A 168 -9.52 -14.48 -6.35
CA LEU A 168 -8.51 -13.54 -6.78
C LEU A 168 -7.46 -14.25 -7.64
N VAL A 169 -7.32 -13.85 -8.89
CA VAL A 169 -6.38 -14.46 -9.85
C VAL A 169 -5.24 -13.52 -10.21
N TYR A 170 -5.38 -12.23 -9.96
CA TYR A 170 -4.38 -11.21 -10.28
C TYR A 170 -4.48 -10.01 -9.34
N VAL A 171 -3.33 -9.46 -8.94
CA VAL A 171 -3.21 -8.13 -8.32
C VAL A 171 -1.92 -7.49 -8.79
N CYS A 172 -1.96 -6.21 -9.15
CA CYS A 172 -0.79 -5.38 -9.40
C CYS A 172 -0.60 -4.38 -8.25
N LEU A 173 0.58 -4.42 -7.65
CA LEU A 173 0.97 -3.58 -6.53
C LEU A 173 2.11 -2.67 -6.97
N ARG A 174 1.96 -1.37 -6.76
CA ARG A 174 3.00 -0.36 -6.99
C ARG A 174 3.78 -0.15 -5.70
N GLU A 175 5.08 -0.36 -5.76
CA GLU A 175 6.00 -0.24 -4.63
C GLU A 175 7.04 0.87 -4.89
N CYS A 176 7.47 1.54 -3.84
CA CYS A 176 8.61 2.45 -3.87
C CYS A 176 9.74 1.81 -3.06
N VAL A 177 10.77 1.33 -3.75
CA VAL A 177 11.96 0.76 -3.11
C VAL A 177 13.03 1.82 -2.98
N SER A 178 13.78 1.75 -1.88
CA SER A 178 14.85 2.68 -1.58
C SER A 178 16.13 1.90 -1.32
N GLU A 179 17.13 2.12 -2.16
CA GLU A 179 18.45 1.53 -2.01
C GLU A 179 19.43 2.59 -1.53
N PHE A 180 20.21 2.25 -0.50
CA PHE A 180 21.27 3.12 0.01
C PHE A 180 22.64 2.55 -0.39
N SER A 181 23.41 3.32 -1.16
CA SER A 181 24.78 2.95 -1.51
C SER A 181 25.71 3.41 -0.41
N THR A 182 26.36 2.47 0.27
CA THR A 182 27.42 2.79 1.25
C THR A 182 28.68 3.32 0.59
N GLN A 183 28.90 3.01 -0.69
CA GLN A 183 30.05 3.48 -1.47
C GLN A 183 29.89 4.96 -1.87
N ASN A 184 28.70 5.33 -2.35
CA ASN A 184 28.42 6.70 -2.80
C ASN A 184 27.78 7.57 -1.73
N LEU A 185 27.39 6.98 -0.58
CA LEU A 185 26.65 7.63 0.51
C LEU A 185 25.35 8.31 0.04
N ASP A 186 24.71 7.75 -0.99
CA ASP A 186 23.50 8.25 -1.60
C ASP A 186 22.35 7.25 -1.48
N ARG A 187 21.14 7.76 -1.72
CA ARG A 187 19.91 6.99 -1.69
C ARG A 187 19.20 7.14 -3.02
N VAL A 188 18.96 6.02 -3.68
CA VAL A 188 18.19 5.96 -4.92
C VAL A 188 16.81 5.39 -4.58
N GLN A 189 15.77 6.11 -4.98
CA GLN A 189 14.40 5.61 -4.91
C GLN A 189 13.99 5.18 -6.31
N ALA A 190 13.42 4.00 -6.42
CA ALA A 190 12.90 3.46 -7.66
C ALA A 190 11.47 2.96 -7.44
N ILE A 191 10.63 3.14 -8.46
CA ILE A 191 9.31 2.51 -8.50
C ILE A 191 9.49 1.10 -9.07
N GLN A 192 8.81 0.15 -8.46
CA GLN A 192 8.66 -1.20 -9.01
C GLN A 192 7.19 -1.62 -8.93
N TYR A 193 6.83 -2.61 -9.73
CA TYR A 193 5.50 -3.20 -9.73
C TYR A 193 5.62 -4.67 -9.38
N ARG A 194 4.96 -5.08 -8.29
CA ARG A 194 4.80 -6.47 -7.90
C ARG A 194 3.45 -6.97 -8.39
N VAL A 195 3.49 -7.93 -9.31
CA VAL A 195 2.31 -8.64 -9.80
C VAL A 195 2.18 -9.94 -9.02
N LEU A 196 1.03 -10.12 -8.38
CA LEU A 196 0.58 -11.35 -7.77
C LEU A 196 -0.31 -12.07 -8.77
N LEU A 197 0.05 -13.28 -9.19
CA LEU A 197 -0.65 -13.97 -10.28
C LEU A 197 -0.89 -15.43 -9.94
N LEU A 198 -2.11 -15.92 -10.22
CA LEU A 198 -2.42 -17.34 -10.20
C LEU A 198 -2.21 -17.94 -11.61
N ALA A 199 -0.97 -18.28 -11.93
CA ALA A 199 -0.60 -18.89 -13.21
C ALA A 199 -0.78 -20.41 -13.17
N GLU A 200 -1.63 -20.96 -14.05
CA GLU A 200 -1.92 -22.41 -14.11
C GLU A 200 -2.33 -23.02 -12.75
N GLY A 201 -3.02 -22.25 -11.91
CA GLY A 201 -3.46 -22.68 -10.58
C GLY A 201 -2.35 -22.67 -9.50
N ARG A 202 -1.18 -22.10 -9.81
CA ARG A 202 -0.07 -21.86 -8.87
C ARG A 202 0.16 -20.37 -8.70
N TYR A 203 0.43 -19.96 -7.48
CA TYR A 203 0.75 -18.57 -7.16
C TYR A 203 2.20 -18.26 -7.51
N VAL A 204 2.39 -17.23 -8.34
CA VAL A 204 3.70 -16.66 -8.67
C VAL A 204 3.69 -15.16 -8.40
N GLN A 205 4.87 -14.62 -8.08
CA GLN A 205 5.10 -13.18 -8.00
C GLN A 205 6.03 -12.77 -9.12
N ARG A 206 5.71 -11.66 -9.80
CA ARG A 206 6.58 -11.03 -10.81
C ARG A 206 6.89 -9.61 -10.40
N VAL A 207 8.16 -9.26 -10.30
CA VAL A 207 8.60 -7.90 -9.96
C VAL A 207 9.17 -7.24 -11.21
N TYR A 208 8.57 -6.12 -11.61
CA TYR A 208 8.95 -5.31 -12.76
C TYR A 208 9.56 -4.00 -12.28
N ALA A 209 10.68 -3.57 -12.89
CA ALA A 209 11.17 -2.20 -12.73
C ALA A 209 10.26 -1.21 -13.49
N GLU A 210 10.16 0.04 -13.03
CA GLU A 210 9.29 1.07 -13.63
C GLU A 210 9.44 1.21 -15.16
N SER A 211 10.68 1.18 -15.65
CA SER A 211 10.99 1.39 -17.08
C SER A 211 11.12 0.10 -17.90
N GLY A 212 11.06 -1.08 -17.27
CA GLY A 212 11.36 -2.37 -17.91
C GLY A 212 10.15 -3.27 -18.13
N ASN A 213 10.17 -4.04 -19.22
CA ASN A 213 9.22 -5.13 -19.43
C ASN A 213 9.75 -6.48 -18.91
N GLU A 214 11.02 -6.52 -18.50
CA GLU A 214 11.62 -7.66 -17.84
C GLU A 214 11.13 -7.75 -16.40
N PHE A 215 10.96 -8.99 -15.93
CA PHE A 215 10.55 -9.27 -14.57
C PHE A 215 11.41 -10.37 -13.96
N ALA A 216 11.63 -10.26 -12.65
CA ALA A 216 12.05 -11.39 -11.84
C ALA A 216 10.80 -12.14 -11.39
N GLU A 217 10.71 -13.43 -11.69
CA GLU A 217 9.63 -14.30 -11.22
C GLU A 217 10.09 -15.15 -10.04
N THR A 218 9.25 -15.23 -9.03
CA THR A 218 9.42 -16.15 -7.90
C THR A 218 8.13 -16.94 -7.68
N GLU A 219 8.27 -18.17 -7.18
CA GLU A 219 7.15 -19.01 -6.77
C GLU A 219 7.24 -19.21 -5.26
N PRO A 220 6.55 -18.37 -4.46
CA PRO A 220 6.52 -18.53 -3.00
C PRO A 220 5.94 -19.90 -2.62
N LYS A 221 6.56 -20.52 -1.62
CA LYS A 221 6.18 -21.84 -1.11
C LYS A 221 5.83 -21.74 0.36
N ASP A 222 4.95 -22.63 0.80
CA ASP A 222 4.61 -22.75 2.21
C ASP A 222 5.80 -23.28 3.03
N LYS A 223 5.62 -23.38 4.35
CA LYS A 223 6.66 -23.91 5.27
C LYS A 223 7.08 -25.35 4.94
N LEU A 224 6.25 -26.13 4.24
CA LEU A 224 6.51 -27.50 3.83
C LEU A 224 7.11 -27.58 2.41
N GLY A 225 7.29 -26.45 1.72
CA GLY A 225 7.81 -26.38 0.37
C GLY A 225 6.76 -26.60 -0.73
N ASN A 226 5.47 -26.63 -0.40
CA ASN A 226 4.40 -26.76 -1.38
C ASN A 226 4.07 -25.40 -2.01
N PRO A 227 3.72 -25.37 -3.31
CA PRO A 227 3.26 -24.15 -3.95
C PRO A 227 1.87 -23.73 -3.44
N PHE A 228 1.64 -22.43 -3.33
CA PHE A 228 0.31 -21.91 -3.01
C PHE A 228 -0.63 -22.03 -4.22
N ARG A 229 -1.88 -22.45 -3.94
CA ARG A 229 -2.95 -22.55 -4.95
C ARG A 229 -3.93 -21.37 -4.90
N HIS A 230 -3.57 -20.33 -4.17
CA HIS A 230 -4.30 -19.07 -4.03
C HIS A 230 -3.28 -17.95 -3.82
N ILE A 231 -3.68 -16.72 -4.13
CA ILE A 231 -2.88 -15.53 -3.82
C ILE A 231 -3.08 -15.20 -2.33
N PRO A 232 -2.03 -15.18 -1.49
CA PRO A 232 -2.12 -14.84 -0.07
C PRO A 232 -2.25 -13.32 0.15
N PHE A 233 -3.11 -12.68 -0.64
CA PHE A 233 -3.46 -11.27 -0.58
C PHE A 233 -4.91 -11.15 -0.14
N SER A 234 -5.20 -10.25 0.78
CA SER A 234 -6.55 -10.01 1.27
C SER A 234 -6.85 -8.52 1.24
N PHE A 235 -7.93 -8.16 0.55
CA PHE A 235 -8.50 -6.83 0.62
C PHE A 235 -9.17 -6.63 1.98
N TYR A 236 -9.16 -5.39 2.45
CA TYR A 236 -10.06 -4.93 3.49
C TYR A 236 -10.76 -3.66 3.00
N GLY A 237 -12.00 -3.47 3.42
CA GLY A 237 -12.80 -2.32 3.01
C GLY A 237 -13.73 -1.83 4.11
N SER A 238 -14.27 -0.65 3.89
CA SER A 238 -15.16 0.03 4.83
C SER A 238 -16.54 -0.62 4.96
N GLN A 239 -16.95 -1.43 3.97
CA GLN A 239 -18.24 -2.12 3.95
C GLN A 239 -18.09 -3.64 3.82
N ASN A 240 -17.24 -4.10 2.90
CA ASN A 240 -16.90 -5.49 2.67
C ASN A 240 -15.39 -5.64 2.43
N ASN A 241 -14.90 -6.88 2.54
CA ASN A 241 -13.49 -7.22 2.34
C ASN A 241 -13.28 -7.83 0.95
N ASP A 242 -13.92 -7.23 -0.05
CA ASP A 242 -13.79 -7.63 -1.46
C ASP A 242 -13.04 -6.54 -2.23
N ALA A 243 -12.58 -6.90 -3.43
CA ALA A 243 -11.72 -6.07 -4.27
C ALA A 243 -12.38 -4.79 -4.80
#